data_AF-A0A833M329-F1
#
_entry.id   AF-A0A833M329-F1
#
_cell.length_a   1.000
_cell.length_b   1.000
_cell.length_c   1.000
_cell.angle_alpha   90.00
_cell.angle_beta   90.00
_cell.angle_gamma   90.00
#
_symmetry.space_group_name_H-M   'P 1'
#
loop_
_entity.id
_entity.type
_entity.pdbx_description
1 polymer ?
#
loop_
_entity_poly.entity_id
_entity_poly.type
_entity_poly.pdbx_seq_one_letter_code
_entity_poly.pdbx_strand_id
1 'polypeptide(L)' 'MDWQRLTEITRALERKKMSDRTKRMFNQVIDGLQDGNMHASAGLTRAICDLPDADMQLMQLASELEKLPGK' A
#
# COMPACT_ATOMS: atom_id res chain seq x y z
N MET A 1 -9.42 -7.06 10.30
CA MET A 1 -8.65 -6.99 9.06
C MET A 1 -9.44 -7.60 7.91
N ASP A 2 -9.69 -6.79 6.88
CA ASP A 2 -10.39 -7.20 5.66
C ASP A 2 -9.38 -7.76 4.64
N TRP A 3 -9.18 -9.07 4.69
CA TRP A 3 -8.24 -9.78 3.81
C TRP A 3 -8.66 -9.78 2.34
N GLN A 4 -9.96 -9.68 2.07
CA GLN A 4 -10.46 -9.57 0.71
C GLN A 4 -10.03 -8.23 0.12
N ARG A 5 -10.19 -7.14 0.88
CA ARG A 5 -9.78 -5.82 0.42
C ARG A 5 -8.26 -5.71 0.22
N LEU A 6 -7.45 -6.28 1.11
CA LEU A 6 -5.99 -6.34 0.93
C LEU A 6 -5.63 -7.05 -0.39
N THR A 7 -6.28 -8.18 -0.69
CA THR A 7 -6.04 -8.94 -1.93
C THR A 7 -6.40 -8.13 -3.18
N GLU A 8 -7.50 -7.38 -3.15
CA GLU A 8 -7.90 -6.49 -4.24
C GLU A 8 -6.87 -5.39 -4.50
N ILE A 9 -6.36 -4.76 -3.43
CA ILE A 9 -5.35 -3.71 -3.51
C ILE A 9 -4.05 -4.28 -4.09
N THR A 10 -3.57 -5.43 -3.62
CA THR A 10 -2.35 -6.08 -4.14
C THR A 10 -2.48 -6.36 -5.65
N ARG A 11 -3.62 -6.89 -6.10
CA ARG A 11 -3.88 -7.12 -7.53
C ARG A 11 -3.96 -5.83 -8.35
N ALA A 12 -4.41 -4.72 -7.76
CA ALA A 12 -4.41 -3.43 -8.42
C ALA A 12 -2.98 -2.90 -8.57
N LEU A 13 -2.14 -3.06 -7.53
CA LEU A 13 -0.73 -2.68 -7.55
C LEU A 13 0.08 -3.49 -8.57
N GLU A 14 -0.13 -4.80 -8.67
CA GLU A 14 0.57 -5.65 -9.65
C GLU A 14 0.32 -5.25 -11.11
N ARG A 15 -0.88 -4.73 -11.40
CA ARG A 15 -1.25 -4.28 -12.75
C ARG A 15 -0.74 -2.89 -13.09
N LYS A 16 -0.30 -2.13 -12.09
CA LYS A 16 0.09 -0.73 -12.26
C LYS A 16 1.59 -0.63 -12.52
N LYS A 17 1.96 0.12 -13.56
CA LYS A 17 3.36 0.44 -13.84
C LYS A 17 3.85 1.44 -12.79
N MET A 18 4.85 1.04 -12.01
CA MET A 18 5.50 1.86 -10.99
C MET A 18 6.98 1.51 -10.93
N SER A 19 7.78 2.35 -10.28
CA SER A 19 9.20 2.08 -10.05
C SER A 19 9.42 0.92 -9.07
N ASP A 20 10.58 0.29 -9.15
CA ASP A 20 10.98 -0.76 -8.19
C ASP A 20 11.06 -0.25 -6.75
N ARG A 21 11.26 1.05 -6.57
CA ARG A 21 11.26 1.69 -5.24
C ARG A 21 9.84 1.73 -4.68
N THR A 22 8.90 2.25 -5.46
CA THR A 22 7.46 2.32 -5.11
C THR A 22 6.89 0.94 -4.83
N LYS A 23 7.20 -0.03 -5.71
CA LYS A 23 6.77 -1.42 -5.55
C LYS A 23 7.27 -2.04 -4.25
N ARG A 24 8.54 -1.81 -3.90
CA ARG A 24 9.11 -2.31 -2.63
C ARG A 24 8.41 -1.72 -1.41
N MET A 25 8.06 -0.43 -1.44
CA MET A 25 7.34 0.21 -0.32
C MET A 25 5.96 -0.42 -0.11
N PHE A 26 5.19 -0.63 -1.18
CA PHE A 26 3.90 -1.31 -1.08
C PHE A 26 4.06 -2.75 -0.57
N ASN A 27 5.02 -3.50 -1.08
CA ASN A 27 5.27 -4.88 -0.63
C ASN A 27 5.62 -4.93 0.87
N GLN A 28 6.50 -4.05 1.35
CA GLN A 28 6.85 -3.98 2.78
C GLN A 28 5.63 -3.70 3.68
N VAL A 29 4.73 -2.83 3.23
CA VAL A 29 3.48 -2.57 3.96
C VAL A 29 2.57 -3.78 3.93
N ILE A 30 2.39 -4.42 2.77
CA ILE A 30 1.54 -5.60 2.62
C ILE A 30 2.07 -6.74 3.50
N ASP A 31 3.37 -7.02 3.47
CA ASP A 31 4.03 -8.04 4.28
C ASP A 31 3.83 -7.73 5.78
N GLY A 32 4.06 -6.48 6.20
CA GLY A 32 3.83 -6.06 7.58
C GLY A 32 2.37 -6.22 8.02
N LEU A 33 1.41 -5.86 7.18
CA LEU A 33 -0.02 -6.08 7.46
C LEU A 33 -0.36 -7.57 7.54
N GLN A 34 0.25 -8.41 6.70
CA GLN A 34 0.10 -9.88 6.73
C GLN A 34 0.64 -10.49 8.02
N ASP A 35 1.74 -9.95 8.54
CA ASP A 35 2.35 -10.35 9.82
C ASP A 35 1.59 -9.81 11.04
N GLY A 36 0.49 -9.07 10.83
CA GLY A 36 -0.32 -8.48 11.91
C GLY A 36 0.20 -7.15 12.44
N ASN A 37 1.24 -6.56 11.82
CA ASN A 37 1.69 -5.22 12.13
C ASN A 37 0.76 -4.17 11.49
N MET A 38 -0.25 -3.75 12.23
CA MET A 38 -1.26 -2.77 11.80
C MET A 38 -0.68 -1.36 11.61
N HIS A 39 0.52 -1.08 12.12
CA HIS A 39 1.21 0.18 11.93
C HIS A 39 2.08 0.20 10.66
N ALA A 40 2.20 -0.93 9.96
CA ALA A 40 3.03 -1.03 8.75
C ALA A 40 2.58 -0.05 7.65
N SER A 41 1.28 0.22 7.53
CA SER A 41 0.75 1.16 6.54
C SER A 41 0.83 2.62 6.97
N ALA A 42 1.16 2.93 8.22
CA ALA A 42 1.13 4.30 8.74
C ALA A 42 2.12 5.22 8.00
N GLY A 43 1.60 6.27 7.36
CA GLY A 43 2.41 7.24 6.63
C GLY A 43 2.81 6.80 5.23
N LEU A 44 2.31 5.64 4.75
CA LEU A 44 2.52 5.18 3.38
C LEU A 44 2.05 6.22 2.36
N THR A 45 0.89 6.87 2.56
CA THR A 45 0.38 7.87 1.61
C THR A 45 1.36 9.02 1.44
N ARG A 46 1.93 9.49 2.55
CA ARG A 46 2.94 10.56 2.53
C ARG A 46 4.23 10.09 1.84
N ALA A 47 4.66 8.88 2.16
CA ALA A 47 5.88 8.31 1.61
C ALA A 47 5.77 8.07 0.08
N ILE A 48 4.58 7.72 -0.42
CA ILE A 48 4.30 7.61 -1.85
C ILE A 48 4.26 9.00 -2.51
N CYS A 49 3.67 10.01 -1.87
CA CYS A 49 3.60 11.38 -2.39
C CYS A 49 4.99 11.97 -2.71
N ASP A 50 6.01 11.60 -1.93
CA ASP A 50 7.38 12.07 -2.10
C ASP A 50 8.14 11.36 -3.25
N LEU A 51 7.51 10.40 -3.95
CA LEU A 51 8.14 9.65 -5.04
C LEU A 51 7.92 10.32 -6.41
N PRO A 52 8.90 10.26 -7.32
CA PRO A 52 8.82 10.90 -8.63
C PRO A 52 7.77 10.25 -9.56
N ASP A 53 7.39 9.00 -9.31
CA ASP A 53 6.35 8.26 -10.02
C ASP A 53 5.01 8.25 -9.25
N ALA A 54 4.86 9.10 -8.24
CA ALA A 54 3.61 9.25 -7.51
C ALA A 54 2.48 9.71 -8.44
N ASP A 55 1.39 8.95 -8.47
CA ASP A 55 0.18 9.33 -9.16
C ASP A 55 -1.05 9.18 -8.26
N MET A 56 -2.17 9.76 -8.71
CA MET A 56 -3.40 9.80 -7.92
C MET A 56 -3.92 8.41 -7.54
N GLN A 57 -3.74 7.41 -8.41
CA GLN A 57 -4.18 6.05 -8.11
C GLN A 57 -3.25 5.38 -7.08
N LEU A 58 -1.93 5.58 -7.16
CA LEU A 58 -1.00 5.07 -6.15
C LEU A 58 -1.28 5.68 -4.77
N MET A 59 -1.54 6.99 -4.72
CA MET A 59 -1.93 7.68 -3.49
C MET A 59 -3.27 7.17 -2.94
N GLN A 60 -4.24 6.88 -3.81
CA GLN A 60 -5.51 6.27 -3.40
C GLN A 60 -5.31 4.87 -2.80
N LEU A 61 -4.55 4.00 -3.48
CA LEU A 61 -4.25 2.65 -2.98
C LEU A 61 -3.49 2.69 -1.66
N ALA A 62 -2.54 3.62 -1.49
CA ALA A 62 -1.85 3.85 -0.22
C ALA A 62 -2.79 4.29 0.90
N SER A 63 -3.70 5.23 0.61
CA SER A 63 -4.71 5.69 1.58
C SER A 63 -5.68 4.58 1.98
N GLU A 64 -6.03 3.68 1.05
CA GLU A 64 -6.85 2.51 1.36
C GLU A 64 -6.13 1.52 2.28
N LEU A 65 -4.83 1.28 2.05
CA LEU A 65 -4.01 0.44 2.94
C LEU A 65 -3.89 1.03 4.35
N GLU A 66 -3.79 2.35 4.48
CA GLU A 66 -3.79 3.06 5.77
C GLU A 66 -5.12 2.93 6.52
N LYS A 67 -6.23 2.79 5.79
CA LYS A 67 -7.58 2.68 6.35
C LYS A 67 -8.01 1.24 6.62
N LEU A 68 -7.21 0.25 6.22
CA LEU A 68 -7.52 -1.15 6.52
C LEU A 68 -7.60 -1.33 8.03
N PRO A 69 -8.76 -1.77 8.57
CA PRO A 69 -8.93 -1.89 10.00
C PRO A 69 -7.96 -2.93 10.55
N GLY A 70 -7.01 -2.44 11.34
CA GLY A 70 -6.37 -3.21 12.38
C GLY A 70 -7.43 -3.76 13.32
N LYS A 71 -7.40 -5.07 13.55
CA LYS A 71 -8.38 -5.80 14.34
C LYS A 71 -8.48 -5.27 15.78
#